data_AF-A0A4S8QKE0-F1
#
_entry.id   AF-A0A4S8QKE0-F1
#
_cell.length_a   1.000
_cell.length_b   1.000
_cell.length_c   1.000
_cell.angle_alpha   90.00
_cell.angle_beta   90.00
_cell.angle_gamma   90.00
#
_symmetry.space_group_name_H-M   'P 1'
#
loop_
_entity.id
_entity.type
_entity.pdbx_description
1 polymer ?
#
loop_
_entity_poly.entity_id
_entity_poly.type
_entity_poly.pdbx_seq_one_letter_code
_entity_poly.pdbx_strand_id
1 'polypeptide(L)'
;MSQIAYIQELTIDFEQYHTDLVADLQRWDDAIDGTIANRVLQTFCALHRLHLKIVFVERKKALIQRMRSLPAEARAELLSEYERLLELMHPMRQWYEAIRDDYRDLQTARRNGDLETARELEEELDLEPGHV
;
A
#
# COMPACT_ATOMS: atom_id res chain seq x y z
N MET A 1 22.62 -14.89 22.39
CA MET A 1 21.17 -14.77 22.66
C MET A 1 20.55 -16.15 22.70
N SER A 2 19.59 -16.39 23.59
CA SER A 2 18.84 -17.66 23.62
C SER A 2 17.82 -17.72 22.48
N GLN A 3 17.44 -18.92 22.06
CA GLN A 3 16.44 -19.14 21.01
C GLN A 3 15.07 -18.53 21.36
N ILE A 4 14.71 -18.54 22.64
CA ILE A 4 13.52 -17.90 23.18
C ILE A 4 13.60 -16.37 23.02
N ALA A 5 14.76 -15.78 23.32
CA ALA A 5 14.95 -14.34 23.16
C ALA A 5 14.81 -13.89 21.70
N TYR A 6 15.34 -14.67 20.75
CA TYR A 6 15.22 -14.36 19.31
C TYR A 6 13.79 -14.51 18.78
N ILE A 7 13.02 -15.48 19.28
CA ILE A 7 11.60 -15.61 18.92
C ILE A 7 10.78 -14.45 19.47
N GLN A 8 11.01 -14.09 20.75
CA GLN A 8 10.36 -12.95 21.37
C GLN A 8 10.68 -11.64 20.64
N GLU A 9 11.94 -11.44 20.24
CA GLU A 9 12.37 -10.29 19.45
C GLU A 9 11.59 -10.21 18.11
N LEU A 10 11.47 -11.32 17.38
CA LEU A 10 10.69 -11.36 16.13
C LEU A 10 9.19 -11.10 16.33
N THR A 11 8.60 -11.56 17.42
CA THR A 11 7.18 -11.32 17.75
C THR A 11 6.95 -9.86 18.12
N ILE A 12 7.81 -9.28 18.97
CA ILE A 12 7.73 -7.86 19.37
C ILE A 12 7.91 -6.95 18.15
N ASP A 13 8.88 -7.27 17.28
CA ASP A 13 9.10 -6.55 16.02
C ASP A 13 7.85 -6.60 15.12
N PHE A 14 7.13 -7.72 15.09
CA PHE A 14 5.91 -7.86 14.31
C PHE A 14 4.77 -6.98 14.84
N GLU A 15 4.49 -7.01 16.14
CA GLU A 15 3.40 -6.22 16.75
C GLU A 15 3.59 -4.72 16.55
N GLN A 16 4.83 -4.24 16.73
CA GLN A 16 5.17 -2.84 16.48
C GLN A 16 5.03 -2.51 14.99
N TYR A 17 5.57 -3.36 14.10
CA TYR A 17 5.46 -3.17 12.66
C TYR A 17 4.00 -3.14 12.17
N HIS A 18 3.14 -4.01 12.71
CA HIS A 18 1.72 -4.04 12.41
C HIS A 18 1.05 -2.72 12.83
N THR A 19 1.30 -2.27 14.07
CA THR A 19 0.78 -1.00 14.59
C THR A 19 1.18 0.18 13.70
N ASP A 20 2.46 0.28 13.37
CA ASP A 20 3.00 1.35 12.52
C ASP A 20 2.42 1.30 11.10
N LEU A 21 2.23 0.10 10.55
CA LEU A 21 1.61 -0.09 9.24
C LEU A 21 0.16 0.38 9.23
N VAL A 22 -0.65 -0.03 10.22
CA VAL A 22 -2.06 0.39 10.30
C VAL A 22 -2.16 1.90 10.44
N ALA A 23 -1.36 2.51 11.30
CA ALA A 23 -1.34 3.96 11.47
C ALA A 23 -0.94 4.70 10.18
N ASP A 24 0.04 4.17 9.44
CA ASP A 24 0.44 4.75 8.15
C ASP A 24 -0.63 4.58 7.08
N LEU A 25 -1.29 3.42 7.00
CA LEU A 25 -2.39 3.19 6.07
C LEU A 25 -3.55 4.14 6.34
N GLN A 26 -3.96 4.30 7.61
CA GLN A 26 -4.99 5.26 8.02
C GLN A 26 -4.57 6.70 7.68
N ARG A 27 -3.33 7.08 7.98
CA ARG A 27 -2.82 8.41 7.63
C ARG A 27 -2.84 8.65 6.12
N TRP A 28 -2.51 7.65 5.30
CA TRP A 28 -2.53 7.82 3.84
C TRP A 28 -3.94 7.88 3.27
N ASP A 29 -4.91 7.23 3.90
CA ASP A 29 -6.32 7.37 3.55
C ASP A 29 -6.81 8.80 3.87
N ASP A 30 -6.48 9.31 5.05
CA ASP A 30 -6.87 10.64 5.51
C ASP A 30 -6.13 11.80 4.79
N ALA A 31 -4.93 11.54 4.25
CA ALA A 31 -4.04 12.59 3.74
C ALA A 31 -4.28 12.97 2.27
N ILE A 32 -5.24 12.36 1.57
CA ILE A 32 -5.52 12.68 0.17
C ILE A 32 -6.37 13.95 0.10
N ASP A 33 -5.72 15.10 -0.04
CA ASP A 33 -6.36 16.42 0.00
C ASP A 33 -5.75 17.45 -0.98
N GLY A 34 -6.42 18.59 -1.11
CA GLY A 34 -5.94 19.72 -1.91
C GLY A 34 -6.15 19.58 -3.42
N THR A 35 -5.30 20.24 -4.20
CA THR A 35 -5.44 20.30 -5.67
C THR A 35 -5.16 18.95 -6.32
N ILE A 36 -5.64 18.76 -7.56
CA ILE A 36 -5.48 17.51 -8.32
C ILE A 36 -4.00 17.08 -8.41
N ALA A 37 -3.11 18.02 -8.73
CA ALA A 37 -1.68 17.74 -8.81
C ALA A 37 -1.10 17.27 -7.45
N ASN A 38 -1.60 17.82 -6.34
CA ASN A 38 -1.21 17.43 -5.00
C ASN A 38 -1.70 16.02 -4.66
N ARG A 39 -2.98 15.72 -4.93
CA ARG A 39 -3.57 14.39 -4.75
C ARG A 39 -2.82 13.31 -5.54
N VAL A 40 -2.47 13.58 -6.80
CA VAL A 40 -1.70 12.64 -7.64
C VAL A 40 -0.30 12.38 -7.07
N LEU A 41 0.39 13.44 -6.64
CA LEU A 41 1.69 13.31 -6.00
C LEU A 41 1.61 12.51 -4.69
N GLN A 42 0.59 12.76 -3.88
CA GLN A 42 0.31 12.02 -2.64
C GLN A 42 0.04 10.55 -2.95
N THR A 43 -0.81 10.23 -3.94
CA THR A 43 -1.09 8.87 -4.40
C THR A 43 0.18 8.16 -4.87
N PHE A 44 1.02 8.82 -5.66
CA PHE A 44 2.28 8.23 -6.13
C PHE A 44 3.22 7.92 -4.96
N CYS A 45 3.33 8.83 -3.99
CA CYS A 45 4.14 8.62 -2.79
C CYS A 45 3.59 7.48 -1.91
N ALA A 46 2.28 7.41 -1.70
CA ALA A 46 1.61 6.35 -0.96
C ALA A 46 1.83 4.99 -1.62
N LEU A 47 1.65 4.91 -2.95
CA LEU A 47 1.87 3.70 -3.72
C LEU A 47 3.32 3.18 -3.60
N HIS A 48 4.31 4.06 -3.73
CA HIS A 48 5.72 3.67 -3.60
C HIS A 48 6.05 3.16 -2.18
N ARG A 49 5.54 3.83 -1.14
CA ARG A 49 5.73 3.40 0.25
C ARG A 49 5.06 2.06 0.52
N LEU A 50 3.82 1.87 0.06
CA LEU A 50 3.08 0.62 0.20
C LEU A 50 3.80 -0.54 -0.51
N HIS A 51 4.31 -0.29 -1.72
CA HIS A 51 5.10 -1.28 -2.45
C HIS A 51 6.33 -1.75 -1.64
N LEU A 52 7.09 -0.82 -1.06
CA LEU A 52 8.26 -1.17 -0.24
C LEU A 52 7.88 -2.00 1.00
N LYS A 53 6.75 -1.67 1.65
CA LYS A 53 6.23 -2.41 2.81
C LYS A 53 5.79 -3.83 2.46
N ILE A 54 5.11 -4.01 1.32
CA ILE A 54 4.77 -5.34 0.78
C ILE A 54 6.03 -6.17 0.57
N VAL A 55 7.04 -5.61 -0.13
CA VAL A 55 8.32 -6.30 -0.38
C VAL A 55 9.01 -6.69 0.93
N PHE A 56 8.98 -5.82 1.94
CA PHE A 56 9.53 -6.13 3.25
C PHE A 56 8.82 -7.32 3.92
N VAL A 57 7.48 -7.31 3.94
CA VAL A 57 6.66 -8.38 4.51
C VAL A 57 6.89 -9.71 3.80
N GLU A 58 6.90 -9.72 2.46
CA GLU A 58 7.19 -10.91 1.66
C GLU A 58 8.57 -11.50 1.99
N ARG A 59 9.59 -10.65 2.13
CA ARG A 59 10.95 -11.08 2.51
C ARG A 59 11.00 -11.67 3.92
N LYS A 60 10.33 -11.04 4.89
CA LYS A 60 10.25 -11.56 6.28
C LYS A 60 9.51 -12.90 6.33
N LYS A 61 8.39 -13.02 5.63
CA LYS A 61 7.65 -14.29 5.48
C LYS A 61 8.55 -15.38 4.90
N ALA A 62 9.24 -15.11 3.80
CA ALA A 62 10.16 -16.06 3.15
C ALA A 62 11.33 -16.46 4.05
N LEU A 63 11.86 -15.55 4.86
CA LEU A 63 12.87 -15.84 5.87
C LEU A 63 12.34 -16.84 6.91
N ILE A 64 11.19 -16.55 7.51
CA ILE A 64 10.58 -17.39 8.56
C ILE A 64 10.27 -18.79 8.05
N GLN A 65 9.78 -18.94 6.80
CA GLN A 65 9.56 -20.25 6.18
C GLN A 65 10.83 -21.12 6.15
N ARG A 66 12.01 -20.50 6.03
CA ARG A 66 13.31 -21.19 5.97
C ARG A 66 13.94 -21.41 7.35
N MET A 67 13.43 -20.78 8.41
CA MET A 67 13.94 -20.93 9.76
C MET A 67 13.49 -22.26 10.37
N ARG A 68 14.36 -23.27 10.29
CA ARG A 68 14.15 -24.60 10.89
C ARG A 68 14.23 -24.59 12.42
N SER A 69 14.84 -23.55 12.99
CA SER A 69 14.99 -23.38 14.44
C SER A 69 13.74 -22.81 15.12
N LEU A 70 12.76 -22.26 14.40
CA LEU A 70 11.52 -21.86 15.07
C LEU A 70 10.64 -23.10 15.38
N PRO A 71 10.04 -23.17 16.59
CA PRO A 71 8.96 -24.11 16.88
C PRO A 71 7.89 -24.03 15.80
N ALA A 72 7.36 -25.19 15.41
CA ALA A 72 6.44 -25.29 14.27
C ALA A 72 5.18 -24.43 14.45
N GLU A 73 4.64 -24.41 15.67
CA GLU A 73 3.45 -23.63 16.03
C GLU A 73 3.71 -22.12 15.92
N ALA A 74 4.74 -21.59 16.59
CA ALA A 74 5.11 -20.18 16.52
C ALA A 74 5.47 -19.74 15.08
N ARG A 75 6.09 -20.62 14.29
CA ARG A 75 6.35 -20.36 12.88
C ARG A 75 5.06 -20.26 12.07
N ALA A 76 4.11 -21.18 12.29
CA ALA A 76 2.84 -21.18 11.58
C ALA A 76 2.00 -19.93 11.91
N GLU A 77 1.97 -19.53 13.19
CA GLU A 77 1.30 -18.32 13.65
C GLU A 77 1.88 -17.07 12.97
N LEU A 78 3.19 -16.84 13.07
CA LEU A 78 3.83 -15.68 12.43
C LEU A 78 3.60 -15.65 10.91
N LEU A 79 3.67 -16.80 10.23
CA LEU A 79 3.40 -16.85 8.78
C LEU A 79 1.96 -16.46 8.44
N SER A 80 0.99 -16.92 9.22
CA SER A 80 -0.41 -16.55 9.05
C SER A 80 -0.64 -15.05 9.25
N GLU A 81 0.04 -14.45 10.23
CA GLU A 81 -0.09 -13.01 10.46
C GLU A 81 0.53 -12.16 9.34
N TYR A 82 1.70 -12.56 8.80
CA TYR A 82 2.25 -11.91 7.61
C TYR A 82 1.37 -12.08 6.37
N GLU A 83 0.64 -13.21 6.24
CA GLU A 83 -0.34 -13.41 5.18
C GLU A 83 -1.51 -12.43 5.31
N ARG A 84 -2.09 -12.29 6.51
CA ARG A 84 -3.15 -11.30 6.78
C ARG A 84 -2.71 -9.88 6.45
N LEU A 85 -1.47 -9.51 6.78
CA LEU A 85 -0.94 -8.19 6.40
C LEU A 85 -0.91 -7.97 4.89
N LEU A 86 -0.53 -8.99 4.12
CA LEU A 86 -0.56 -8.92 2.66
C LEU A 86 -1.99 -8.80 2.12
N GLU A 87 -2.94 -9.54 2.71
CA GLU A 87 -4.37 -9.45 2.37
C GLU A 87 -4.94 -8.04 2.57
N LEU A 88 -4.41 -7.28 3.53
CA LEU A 88 -4.79 -5.87 3.74
C LEU A 88 -4.09 -4.92 2.76
N MET A 89 -2.79 -5.12 2.51
CA MET A 89 -1.99 -4.18 1.72
C MET A 89 -2.22 -4.30 0.20
N HIS A 90 -2.50 -5.50 -0.32
CA HIS A 90 -2.68 -5.68 -1.77
C HIS A 90 -3.90 -4.95 -2.34
N PRO A 91 -5.10 -5.01 -1.72
CA PRO A 91 -6.25 -4.25 -2.20
C PRO A 91 -5.99 -2.74 -2.18
N MET A 92 -5.38 -2.22 -1.11
CA MET A 92 -5.02 -0.80 -1.02
C MET A 92 -4.06 -0.39 -2.14
N ARG A 93 -3.10 -1.25 -2.49
CA ARG A 93 -2.20 -1.02 -3.60
C ARG A 93 -2.94 -0.97 -4.94
N GLN A 94 -3.84 -1.91 -5.18
CA GLN A 94 -4.66 -1.95 -6.40
C GLN A 94 -5.50 -0.68 -6.53
N TRP A 95 -6.08 -0.22 -5.43
CA TRP A 95 -6.85 1.01 -5.39
C TRP A 95 -6.02 2.24 -5.77
N TYR A 96 -4.82 2.40 -5.21
CA TYR A 96 -3.91 3.48 -5.61
C TYR A 96 -3.43 3.37 -7.07
N GLU A 97 -3.22 2.14 -7.57
CA GLU A 97 -2.86 1.92 -8.97
C GLU A 97 -3.98 2.33 -9.92
N ALA A 98 -5.25 2.07 -9.57
CA ALA A 98 -6.41 2.51 -10.34
C ALA A 98 -6.48 4.04 -10.43
N ILE A 99 -6.44 4.75 -9.30
CA ILE A 99 -6.49 6.23 -9.26
C ILE A 99 -5.37 6.84 -10.11
N ARG A 100 -4.16 6.28 -10.03
CA ARG A 100 -3.01 6.75 -10.83
C ARG A 100 -3.26 6.55 -12.33
N ASP A 101 -3.83 5.42 -12.70
CA ASP A 101 -4.08 5.05 -14.09
C ASP A 101 -5.22 5.90 -14.69
N ASP A 102 -6.32 6.10 -13.94
CA ASP A 102 -7.42 7.00 -14.34
C ASP A 102 -6.91 8.44 -14.57
N TYR A 103 -6.04 8.93 -13.69
CA TYR A 103 -5.42 10.24 -13.88
C TYR A 103 -4.53 10.31 -15.12
N ARG A 104 -3.76 9.26 -15.41
CA ARG A 104 -2.93 9.19 -16.63
C ARG A 104 -3.80 9.21 -17.88
N ASP A 105 -4.94 8.55 -17.85
CA ASP A 105 -5.88 8.49 -18.97
C ASP A 105 -6.53 9.86 -19.18
N LEU A 106 -6.93 10.56 -18.11
CA LEU A 106 -7.39 11.95 -18.16
C LEU A 106 -6.35 12.89 -18.78
N GLN A 107 -5.08 12.81 -18.36
CA GLN A 107 -4.01 13.62 -18.93
C GLN A 107 -3.81 13.34 -20.43
N THR A 108 -3.99 12.08 -20.84
CA THR A 108 -3.89 11.67 -22.23
C THR A 108 -5.04 12.25 -23.06
N ALA A 109 -6.28 12.17 -22.56
CA ALA A 109 -7.46 12.76 -23.20
C ALA A 109 -7.30 14.28 -23.40
N ARG A 110 -6.93 15.01 -22.34
CA ARG A 110 -6.65 16.45 -22.41
C ARG A 110 -5.58 16.79 -23.43
N ARG A 111 -4.47 16.03 -23.45
CA ARG A 111 -3.37 16.24 -24.40
C ARG A 111 -3.80 16.01 -25.86
N ASN A 112 -4.73 15.10 -26.09
CA ASN A 112 -5.26 14.78 -27.42
C ASN A 112 -6.41 15.70 -27.85
N GLY A 113 -6.89 16.58 -26.96
CA GLY A 113 -8.06 17.43 -27.22
C GLY A 113 -9.39 16.67 -27.18
N ASP A 114 -9.41 15.49 -26.57
CA ASP A 114 -10.62 14.68 -26.40
C ASP A 114 -11.43 15.17 -25.20
N LEU A 115 -12.26 16.18 -25.46
CA LEU A 115 -13.02 16.88 -24.42
C LEU A 115 -14.15 16.03 -23.82
N GLU A 116 -14.70 15.08 -24.57
CA GLU A 116 -15.79 14.22 -24.10
C GLU A 116 -15.27 13.21 -23.08
N THR A 117 -14.22 12.46 -23.43
CA THR A 117 -13.59 11.51 -22.51
C THR A 117 -12.94 12.22 -21.31
N ALA A 118 -12.34 13.39 -21.49
CA ALA A 118 -11.80 14.16 -20.37
C ALA A 118 -12.89 14.55 -19.36
N ARG A 119 -14.07 14.97 -19.85
CA ARG A 119 -15.20 15.35 -18.99
C ARG A 119 -15.78 14.16 -18.23
N GLU A 120 -15.92 13.01 -18.88
CA GLU A 120 -16.40 11.77 -18.23
C GLU A 120 -15.46 11.33 -17.09
N LEU A 121 -14.15 11.31 -17.36
CA LEU A 121 -13.14 10.97 -16.34
C LEU A 121 -13.08 12.00 -15.20
N GLU A 122 -13.28 13.28 -15.50
CA GLU A 122 -13.39 14.33 -14.48
C GLU A 122 -14.61 14.11 -13.58
N GLU A 123 -15.76 13.70 -14.14
CA GLU A 123 -16.98 13.39 -13.38
C GLU A 123 -16.80 12.15 -12.50
N GLU A 124 -16.19 11.08 -13.03
CA GLU A 124 -15.89 9.85 -12.26
C GLU A 124 -14.90 10.10 -11.11
N LEU A 125 -13.94 10.99 -11.32
CA LEU A 125 -12.94 11.38 -10.32
C LEU A 125 -13.41 12.50 -9.38
N ASP A 126 -14.66 12.97 -9.51
CA ASP A 126 -15.24 14.10 -8.77
C ASP A 126 -14.35 15.37 -8.84
N LEU A 127 -13.93 15.73 -10.05
CA LEU A 127 -13.03 16.84 -10.34
C LEU A 127 -13.78 18.03 -10.96
N GLU A 128 -13.39 19.25 -10.59
CA GLU A 128 -13.81 20.43 -11.35
C GLU A 128 -13.20 20.40 -12.76
N PRO A 129 -13.98 20.72 -13.81
CA PRO A 129 -13.50 20.71 -15.18
C PRO A 129 -12.27 21.60 -15.37
N GLY A 130 -11.17 21.01 -15.86
CA GLY A 130 -9.96 21.76 -16.17
C GLY A 130 -10.24 22.69 -17.34
N HIS A 131 -10.21 24.00 -17.13
CA HIS A 131 -10.30 24.95 -18.23
C HIS A 131 -9.07 24.77 -19.14
N VAL A 132 -9.29 24.33 -20.37
CA VAL A 132 -8.30 24.37 -21.46
C VAL A 132 -8.15 25.80 -21.93
#